data_AF-A0A533SIK9-F1
#
_entry.id   AF-A0A533SIK9-F1
#
_cell.length_a   1.000
_cell.length_b   1.000
_cell.length_c   1.000
_cell.angle_alpha   90.00
_cell.angle_beta   90.00
_cell.angle_gamma   90.00
#
_symmetry.space_group_name_H-M   'P 1'
#
loop_
_entity.id
_entity.type
_entity.pdbx_description
1 polymer ?
#
loop_
_entity_poly.entity_id
_entity_poly.type
_entity_poly.pdbx_seq_one_letter_code
_entity_poly.pdbx_strand_id
1 'polypeptide(L)'
;MAGRYREAGKFDLTLSGKVNGEGQTFRFPAQSFTADNHTDTGPLANLPRLWATRKIGALLTQIRLKGPDQESIDQIVRLSIRYGVVTPYTSYLVTEDMPLGEASQRDLANQSYEQLQAMPTQASGAGAVDKAAGEGALSAAEAAPSISEETGQTVKLAGSRTFVLKEGVWYDTAFDPATMKPQQVSFLSQQYFTLADSRADVASALAIGQKVVVVVDGSAYEIIDAGQKAGPVTLPATATPTAAPERPDQSLQVEITPTPTATNGEPAADSPIFCTAIALPLLLFVFLVSASKRKE
;
A
#
# COMPACT_ATOMS: atom_id res chain seq x y z
N MET A 1 8.68 1.15 3.87
CA MET A 1 8.26 -0.03 3.07
C MET A 1 6.85 -0.43 3.47
N ALA A 2 6.06 -1.02 2.57
CA ALA A 2 4.76 -1.61 2.88
C ALA A 2 4.62 -2.94 2.13
N GLY A 3 3.94 -3.92 2.72
CA GLY A 3 3.78 -5.25 2.16
C GLY A 3 2.55 -5.96 2.71
N ARG A 4 2.19 -7.09 2.11
CA ARG A 4 1.09 -7.96 2.55
C ARG A 4 1.66 -9.30 3.02
N TYR A 5 1.15 -9.79 4.14
CA TYR A 5 1.45 -11.11 4.69
C TYR A 5 0.30 -12.08 4.38
N ARG A 6 0.60 -13.38 4.39
CA ARG A 6 -0.38 -14.45 4.09
C ARG A 6 -1.00 -15.04 5.35
N GLU A 7 -0.22 -15.12 6.43
CA GLU A 7 -0.61 -15.77 7.67
C GLU A 7 -0.63 -14.74 8.81
N ALA A 8 -1.74 -14.73 9.55
CA ALA A 8 -1.86 -13.97 10.78
C ALA A 8 -1.14 -14.68 11.93
N GLY A 9 -0.69 -13.92 12.93
CA GLY A 9 0.00 -14.48 14.07
C GLY A 9 1.00 -13.53 14.71
N LYS A 10 1.83 -14.06 15.60
CA LYS A 10 2.96 -13.33 16.18
C LYS A 10 4.24 -13.76 15.48
N PHE A 11 5.02 -12.79 14.99
CA PHE A 11 6.25 -13.03 14.26
C PHE A 11 7.37 -12.13 14.78
N ASP A 12 8.60 -12.65 14.75
CA ASP A 12 9.79 -11.84 15.00
C ASP A 12 10.23 -11.18 13.68
N LEU A 13 10.37 -9.85 13.67
CA LEU A 13 10.87 -9.11 12.52
C LEU A 13 12.34 -8.74 12.74
N THR A 14 13.14 -8.84 11.68
CA THR A 14 14.53 -8.40 11.69
C THR A 14 14.75 -7.42 10.54
N LEU A 15 15.29 -6.24 10.85
CA LEU A 15 15.73 -5.24 9.89
C LEU A 15 17.25 -5.16 9.92
N SER A 16 17.89 -5.54 8.82
CA SER A 16 19.35 -5.46 8.68
C SER A 16 19.73 -4.52 7.55
N GLY A 17 20.79 -3.75 7.72
CA GLY A 17 21.30 -2.84 6.70
C GLY A 17 22.70 -2.33 7.02
N LYS A 18 23.19 -1.38 6.23
CA LYS A 18 24.44 -0.67 6.50
C LYS A 18 24.16 0.78 6.84
N VAL A 19 24.74 1.28 7.92
CA VAL A 19 24.74 2.70 8.28
C VAL A 19 26.20 3.13 8.35
N ASN A 20 26.59 4.11 7.54
CA ASN A 20 27.99 4.56 7.41
C ASN A 20 29.00 3.43 7.10
N GLY A 21 28.56 2.40 6.36
CA GLY A 21 29.40 1.25 6.01
C GLY A 21 29.41 0.12 7.03
N GLU A 22 28.93 0.35 8.25
CA GLU A 22 28.82 -0.66 9.31
C GLU A 22 27.49 -1.40 9.24
N GLY A 23 27.53 -2.72 9.40
CA GLY A 23 26.34 -3.55 9.48
C GLY A 23 25.55 -3.27 10.75
N GLN A 24 24.26 -2.96 10.61
CA GLN A 24 23.32 -2.73 11.70
C GLN A 24 22.17 -3.72 11.58
N THR A 25 21.75 -4.29 12.71
CA THR A 25 20.59 -5.19 12.77
C THR A 25 19.69 -4.77 13.92
N PHE A 26 18.40 -4.63 13.63
CA PHE A 26 17.34 -4.32 14.57
C PHE A 26 16.38 -5.51 14.62
N ARG A 27 16.06 -6.00 15.81
CA ARG A 27 15.11 -7.10 16.02
C ARG A 27 13.87 -6.57 16.72
N PHE A 28 12.71 -6.98 16.23
CA PHE A 28 11.40 -6.64 16.79
C PHE A 28 10.68 -7.95 17.09
N PRO A 29 10.79 -8.48 18.31
CA PRO A 29 10.19 -9.75 18.66
C PRO A 29 8.65 -9.63 18.78
N ALA A 30 7.96 -10.75 18.58
CA ALA A 30 6.54 -10.96 18.87
C ALA A 30 5.58 -9.91 18.28
N GLN A 31 5.85 -9.43 17.07
CA GLN A 31 5.00 -8.48 16.36
C GLN A 31 3.69 -9.15 15.95
N SER A 32 2.56 -8.49 16.20
CA SER A 32 1.23 -9.04 15.93
C SER A 32 0.75 -8.66 14.53
N PHE A 33 0.30 -9.66 13.78
CA PHE A 33 -0.26 -9.53 12.44
C PHE A 33 -1.69 -10.09 12.46
N THR A 34 -2.68 -9.24 12.23
CA THR A 34 -4.11 -9.60 12.33
C THR A 34 -4.59 -10.38 11.11
N ALA A 35 -5.55 -11.29 11.26
CA ALA A 35 -6.23 -11.91 10.11
C ALA A 35 -7.22 -10.95 9.45
N ASP A 36 -7.73 -9.99 10.24
CA ASP A 36 -8.75 -9.04 9.83
C ASP A 36 -8.43 -7.64 10.38
N ASN A 37 -8.36 -6.64 9.50
CA ASN A 37 -8.13 -5.24 9.83
C ASN A 37 -9.36 -4.36 9.61
N HIS A 38 -10.53 -4.94 9.33
CA HIS A 38 -11.75 -4.17 9.12
C HIS A 38 -12.20 -3.44 10.40
N THR A 39 -11.78 -3.90 11.59
CA THR A 39 -12.03 -3.23 12.87
C THR A 39 -10.93 -2.26 13.29
N ASP A 40 -9.85 -2.15 12.51
CA ASP A 40 -8.75 -1.23 12.83
C ASP A 40 -9.24 0.23 12.71
N THR A 41 -8.75 1.08 13.60
CA THR A 41 -9.06 2.51 13.63
C THR A 41 -7.79 3.35 13.49
N GLY A 42 -7.97 4.64 13.20
CA GLY A 42 -6.85 5.59 13.07
C GLY A 42 -5.90 5.24 11.91
N PRO A 43 -4.58 5.41 12.07
CA PRO A 43 -3.61 5.20 10.99
C PRO A 43 -3.60 3.78 10.40
N LEU A 44 -3.93 2.76 11.22
CA LEU A 44 -3.90 1.36 10.80
C LEU A 44 -4.97 1.03 9.76
N ALA A 45 -6.15 1.66 9.86
CA ALA A 45 -7.25 1.50 8.91
C ALA A 45 -6.86 1.86 7.46
N ASN A 46 -5.88 2.76 7.30
CA ASN A 46 -5.42 3.24 6.00
C ASN A 46 -4.22 2.46 5.44
N LEU A 47 -3.63 1.54 6.21
CA LEU A 47 -2.45 0.77 5.77
C LEU A 47 -2.70 -0.04 4.49
N PRO A 48 -3.85 -0.73 4.31
CA PRO A 48 -4.10 -1.48 3.08
C PRO A 48 -4.13 -0.58 1.84
N ARG A 49 -4.76 0.58 1.97
CA ARG A 49 -4.86 1.55 0.88
C ARG A 49 -3.51 2.18 0.57
N LEU A 50 -2.72 2.53 1.60
CA LEU A 50 -1.35 3.02 1.43
C LEU A 50 -0.45 1.97 0.73
N TRP A 51 -0.54 0.71 1.14
CA TRP A 51 0.16 -0.38 0.49
C TRP A 51 -0.24 -0.49 -0.99
N ALA A 52 -1.54 -0.46 -1.30
CA ALA A 52 -2.05 -0.55 -2.66
C ALA A 52 -1.56 0.62 -3.52
N THR A 53 -1.63 1.86 -3.02
CA THR A 53 -1.10 3.06 -3.70
C THR A 53 0.37 2.91 -4.06
N ARG A 54 1.21 2.50 -3.10
CA ARG A 54 2.66 2.31 -3.35
C ARG A 54 2.93 1.19 -4.34
N LYS A 55 2.21 0.06 -4.22
CA LYS A 55 2.33 -1.08 -5.13
C LYS A 55 1.93 -0.69 -6.55
N ILE A 56 0.85 0.06 -6.73
CA ILE A 56 0.43 0.63 -8.01
C ILE A 56 1.53 1.52 -8.58
N GLY A 57 2.06 2.48 -7.81
CA GLY A 57 3.14 3.36 -8.27
C GLY A 57 4.41 2.60 -8.73
N ALA A 58 4.76 1.53 -8.02
CA ALA A 58 5.86 0.64 -8.41
C ALA A 58 5.57 -0.12 -9.72
N LEU A 59 4.35 -0.63 -9.91
CA LEU A 59 3.93 -1.31 -11.14
C LEU A 59 3.89 -0.34 -12.33
N LEU A 60 3.40 0.88 -12.14
CA LEU A 60 3.42 1.93 -13.17
C LEU A 60 4.85 2.28 -13.59
N THR A 61 5.74 2.42 -12.61
CA THR A 61 7.18 2.65 -12.88
C THR A 61 7.78 1.48 -13.65
N GLN A 62 7.43 0.23 -13.32
CA GLN A 62 7.86 -0.94 -14.06
C GLN A 62 7.38 -0.91 -15.52
N ILE A 63 6.11 -0.61 -15.76
CA ILE A 63 5.54 -0.50 -17.11
C ILE A 63 6.28 0.57 -17.91
N ARG A 64 6.59 1.72 -17.30
CA ARG A 64 7.36 2.78 -17.97
C ARG A 64 8.77 2.34 -18.37
N LEU A 65 9.43 1.54 -17.53
CA LEU A 65 10.82 1.13 -17.75
C LEU A 65 10.97 -0.10 -18.66
N LYS A 66 10.00 -1.03 -18.62
CA LYS A 66 10.10 -2.35 -19.27
C LYS A 66 9.04 -2.59 -20.35
N GLY A 67 8.09 -1.67 -20.50
CA GLY A 67 6.90 -1.86 -21.31
C GLY A 67 5.75 -2.53 -20.55
N PRO A 68 4.53 -2.50 -21.09
CA PRO A 68 3.36 -3.10 -20.46
C PRO A 68 3.40 -4.63 -20.53
N ASP A 69 2.99 -5.27 -19.43
CA ASP A 69 2.75 -6.70 -19.35
C ASP A 69 1.38 -6.97 -18.70
N GLN A 70 0.76 -8.10 -19.04
CA GLN A 70 -0.60 -8.41 -18.63
C GLN A 70 -0.73 -8.58 -17.11
N GLU A 71 0.29 -9.11 -16.43
CA GLU A 71 0.27 -9.33 -14.98
C GLU A 71 0.31 -8.00 -14.23
N SER A 72 1.17 -7.07 -14.64
CA SER A 72 1.27 -5.75 -14.03
C SER A 72 -0.03 -4.97 -14.19
N ILE A 73 -0.66 -5.04 -15.36
CA ILE A 73 -1.93 -4.34 -15.63
C ILE A 73 -3.08 -4.96 -14.83
N ASP A 74 -3.19 -6.29 -14.81
CA ASP A 74 -4.18 -6.99 -13.99
C ASP A 74 -4.05 -6.60 -12.51
N GLN A 75 -2.82 -6.56 -11.97
CA GLN A 75 -2.58 -6.11 -10.60
C GLN A 75 -2.97 -4.64 -10.39
N ILE A 76 -2.64 -3.74 -11.33
CA ILE A 76 -3.03 -2.31 -11.23
C ILE A 76 -4.55 -2.19 -11.20
N VAL A 77 -5.27 -2.84 -12.11
CA VAL A 77 -6.74 -2.77 -12.22
C VAL A 77 -7.39 -3.28 -10.93
N ARG A 78 -7.01 -4.48 -10.47
CA ARG A 78 -7.55 -5.08 -9.24
C ARG A 78 -7.32 -4.20 -8.02
N LEU A 79 -6.09 -3.71 -7.83
CA LEU A 79 -5.78 -2.85 -6.68
C LEU A 79 -6.49 -1.50 -6.77
N SER A 80 -6.55 -0.91 -7.95
CA SER A 80 -7.16 0.40 -8.14
C SER A 80 -8.67 0.37 -7.89
N ILE A 81 -9.37 -0.69 -8.35
CA ILE A 81 -10.78 -0.91 -8.06
C ILE A 81 -10.98 -1.19 -6.57
N ARG A 82 -10.25 -2.16 -6.00
CA ARG A 82 -10.43 -2.59 -4.60
C ARG A 82 -10.19 -1.47 -3.57
N TYR A 83 -9.29 -0.54 -3.88
CA TYR A 83 -8.85 0.48 -2.92
C TYR A 83 -9.16 1.92 -3.36
N GLY A 84 -9.91 2.10 -4.45
CA GLY A 84 -10.32 3.41 -4.95
C GLY A 84 -9.12 4.32 -5.23
N VAL A 85 -8.11 3.79 -5.91
CA VAL A 85 -6.92 4.54 -6.34
C VAL A 85 -7.11 4.86 -7.81
N VAL A 86 -7.24 6.14 -8.14
CA VAL A 86 -7.41 6.59 -9.52
C VAL A 86 -6.08 6.49 -10.25
N THR A 87 -6.05 5.73 -11.33
CA THR A 87 -4.92 5.58 -12.23
C THR A 87 -5.38 5.71 -13.69
N PRO A 88 -4.46 5.84 -14.66
CA PRO A 88 -4.82 5.78 -16.09
C PRO A 88 -5.56 4.50 -16.52
N TYR A 89 -5.55 3.45 -15.68
CA TYR A 89 -6.17 2.15 -15.93
C TYR A 89 -7.57 2.04 -15.31
N THR A 90 -8.03 3.08 -14.63
CA THR A 90 -9.31 3.09 -13.92
C THR A 90 -10.17 4.30 -14.23
N SER A 91 -10.00 4.91 -15.41
CA SER A 91 -11.01 5.83 -15.98
C SER A 91 -12.41 5.21 -15.95
N TYR A 92 -12.46 3.88 -16.09
CA TYR A 92 -13.64 3.03 -16.03
C TYR A 92 -14.44 3.05 -14.72
N LEU A 93 -13.84 3.44 -13.58
CA LEU A 93 -14.60 3.61 -12.33
C LEU A 93 -15.75 4.61 -12.51
N VAL A 94 -15.60 5.54 -13.45
CA VAL A 94 -16.62 6.54 -13.80
C VAL A 94 -17.51 6.07 -14.97
N THR A 95 -16.94 5.41 -15.98
CA THR A 95 -17.62 5.22 -17.28
C THR A 95 -18.30 3.87 -17.53
N GLU A 96 -17.93 2.79 -16.83
CA GLU A 96 -18.46 1.44 -17.13
C GLU A 96 -19.73 1.10 -16.34
N ASP A 97 -20.58 0.23 -16.88
CA ASP A 97 -21.86 -0.16 -16.28
C ASP A 97 -21.68 -0.92 -14.94
N MET A 98 -20.73 -1.85 -14.84
CA MET A 98 -20.39 -2.53 -13.57
C MET A 98 -18.98 -3.18 -13.58
N PRO A 99 -17.92 -2.49 -13.08
CA PRO A 99 -16.54 -3.02 -13.11
C PRO A 99 -16.24 -4.05 -12.00
N LEU A 100 -17.27 -4.65 -11.39
CA LEU A 100 -17.12 -5.51 -10.21
C LEU A 100 -17.14 -6.99 -10.57
N GLY A 101 -16.44 -7.78 -9.76
CA GLY A 101 -16.23 -9.21 -9.98
C GLY A 101 -15.02 -9.55 -10.85
N GLU A 102 -14.55 -10.80 -10.73
CA GLU A 102 -13.31 -11.25 -11.38
C GLU A 102 -13.36 -11.14 -12.90
N ALA A 103 -14.50 -11.53 -13.51
CA ALA A 103 -14.66 -11.52 -14.96
C ALA A 103 -14.52 -10.10 -15.53
N SER A 104 -15.29 -9.13 -15.01
CA SER A 104 -15.22 -7.73 -15.44
C SER A 104 -13.83 -7.13 -15.24
N GLN A 105 -13.17 -7.44 -14.12
CA GLN A 105 -11.81 -6.95 -13.85
C GLN A 105 -10.79 -7.50 -14.84
N ARG A 106 -10.92 -8.77 -15.23
CA ARG A 106 -10.06 -9.41 -16.23
C ARG A 106 -10.29 -8.83 -17.62
N ASP A 107 -11.54 -8.59 -18.00
CA ASP A 107 -11.87 -7.98 -19.29
C ASP A 107 -11.32 -6.56 -19.38
N LEU A 108 -11.46 -5.76 -18.32
CA LEU A 108 -10.89 -4.42 -18.23
C LEU A 108 -9.35 -4.43 -18.32
N ALA A 109 -8.70 -5.39 -17.66
CA ALA A 109 -7.26 -5.55 -17.75
C ALA A 109 -6.80 -5.90 -19.18
N ASN A 110 -7.53 -6.77 -19.87
CA ASN A 110 -7.24 -7.13 -21.26
C ASN A 110 -7.42 -5.92 -22.20
N GLN A 111 -8.54 -5.20 -22.09
CA GLN A 111 -8.78 -3.99 -22.90
C GLN A 111 -7.71 -2.91 -22.65
N SER A 112 -7.36 -2.68 -21.38
CA SER A 112 -6.32 -1.73 -21.01
C SER A 112 -4.95 -2.13 -21.59
N TYR A 113 -4.65 -3.43 -21.61
CA TYR A 113 -3.41 -3.95 -22.19
C TYR A 113 -3.37 -3.77 -23.71
N GLU A 114 -4.45 -4.09 -24.41
CA GLU A 114 -4.58 -3.89 -25.85
C GLU A 114 -4.42 -2.41 -26.23
N GLN A 115 -5.08 -1.52 -25.49
CA GLN A 115 -4.97 -0.08 -25.71
C GLN A 115 -3.52 0.40 -25.57
N LEU A 116 -2.80 -0.05 -24.53
CA LEU A 116 -1.41 0.34 -24.31
C LEU A 116 -0.46 -0.20 -25.37
N GLN A 117 -0.68 -1.42 -25.85
CA GLN A 117 0.12 -1.97 -26.94
C GLN A 117 -0.03 -1.15 -28.24
N ALA A 118 -1.20 -0.56 -28.46
CA ALA A 118 -1.45 0.33 -29.58
C ALA A 118 -0.88 1.75 -29.38
N MET A 119 -0.45 2.12 -28.17
CA MET A 119 0.14 3.44 -27.90
C MET A 119 1.63 3.48 -28.27
N PRO A 120 2.12 4.61 -28.84
CA PRO A 120 3.55 4.78 -29.12
C PRO A 120 4.40 4.65 -27.85
N THR A 121 5.45 3.85 -27.90
CA THR A 121 6.34 3.53 -26.76
C THR A 121 7.24 4.68 -26.31
N GLN A 122 7.37 5.75 -27.09
CA GLN A 122 8.14 6.94 -26.72
C GLN A 122 7.21 8.06 -26.25
N ALA A 123 6.87 8.05 -24.96
CA ALA A 123 6.35 9.24 -24.31
C ALA A 123 7.52 10.21 -24.07
N SER A 124 7.53 11.35 -24.76
CA SER A 124 8.51 12.44 -24.56
C SER A 124 7.80 13.77 -24.37
N GLY A 125 8.53 14.78 -23.88
CA GLY A 125 7.98 16.11 -23.61
C GLY A 125 7.31 16.25 -22.23
N ALA A 126 6.66 17.39 -22.01
CA ALA A 126 6.12 17.78 -20.70
C ALA A 126 5.17 16.72 -20.09
N GLY A 127 4.24 16.18 -20.89
CA GLY A 127 3.30 15.16 -20.39
C GLY A 127 3.98 13.86 -19.93
N ALA A 128 5.12 13.49 -20.50
CA ALA A 128 5.88 12.33 -20.04
C ALA A 128 6.55 12.58 -18.67
N VAL A 129 7.02 13.81 -18.44
CA VAL A 129 7.59 14.24 -17.15
C VAL A 129 6.50 14.29 -16.08
N ASP A 130 5.34 14.86 -16.40
CA ASP A 130 4.21 14.96 -15.47
C ASP A 130 3.70 13.58 -15.06
N LYS A 131 3.55 12.67 -16.04
CA LYS A 131 3.20 11.27 -15.78
C LYS A 131 4.24 10.60 -14.87
N ALA A 132 5.52 10.79 -15.17
CA ALA A 132 6.59 10.20 -14.38
C ALA A 132 6.61 10.72 -12.92
N ALA A 133 6.33 12.01 -12.73
CA ALA A 133 6.21 12.62 -11.41
C ALA A 133 5.01 12.05 -10.63
N GLY A 134 3.85 11.91 -11.28
CA GLY A 134 2.66 11.32 -10.67
C GLY A 134 2.86 9.86 -10.25
N GLU A 135 3.45 9.03 -11.11
CA GLU A 135 3.79 7.63 -10.80
C GLU A 135 4.78 7.54 -9.62
N GLY A 136 5.79 8.41 -9.62
CA GLY A 136 6.77 8.52 -8.54
C GLY A 136 6.11 8.92 -7.21
N ALA A 137 5.19 9.88 -7.24
CA ALA A 137 4.44 10.31 -6.06
C ALA A 137 3.60 9.17 -5.45
N LEU A 138 2.98 8.32 -6.28
CA LEU A 138 2.27 7.13 -5.79
C LEU A 138 3.21 6.13 -5.12
N SER A 139 4.35 5.84 -5.75
CA SER A 139 5.34 4.88 -5.24
C SER A 139 5.96 5.33 -3.92
N ALA A 140 6.20 6.64 -3.76
CA ALA A 140 6.78 7.26 -2.57
C ALA A 140 5.73 7.74 -1.55
N ALA A 141 4.42 7.57 -1.82
CA ALA A 141 3.34 8.16 -1.02
C ALA A 141 3.50 7.86 0.48
N GLU A 142 3.43 8.87 1.34
CA GLU A 142 3.48 8.69 2.81
C GLU A 142 2.09 8.39 3.40
N ALA A 143 1.04 8.79 2.70
CA ALA A 143 -0.35 8.52 3.01
C ALA A 143 -1.11 8.15 1.73
N ALA A 144 -2.23 7.44 1.88
CA ALA A 144 -3.11 7.17 0.74
C ALA A 144 -3.73 8.48 0.23
N PRO A 145 -3.79 8.71 -1.10
CA PRO A 145 -4.29 9.95 -1.67
C PRO A 145 -5.77 10.15 -1.34
N SER A 146 -6.21 11.37 -1.04
CA SER A 146 -7.64 11.64 -0.91
C SER A 146 -8.37 11.38 -2.23
N ILE A 147 -9.63 10.95 -2.16
CA ILE A 147 -10.49 10.93 -3.34
C ILE A 147 -10.88 12.39 -3.65
N SER A 148 -10.73 12.82 -4.90
CA SER A 148 -11.13 14.17 -5.33
C SER A 148 -12.65 14.34 -5.22
N GLU A 149 -13.15 15.57 -5.16
CA GLU A 149 -14.61 15.81 -5.09
C GLU A 149 -15.36 15.21 -6.30
N GLU A 150 -14.77 15.30 -7.49
CA GLU A 150 -15.31 14.73 -8.73
C GLU A 150 -15.41 13.20 -8.64
N THR A 151 -14.31 12.53 -8.28
CA THR A 151 -14.33 11.07 -8.10
C THR A 151 -15.21 10.67 -6.91
N GLY A 152 -15.34 11.53 -5.90
CA GLY A 152 -16.19 11.36 -4.72
C GLY A 152 -17.68 11.19 -5.03
N GLN A 153 -18.11 11.61 -6.22
CA GLN A 153 -19.49 11.43 -6.70
C GLN A 153 -19.79 9.98 -7.07
N THR A 154 -18.78 9.23 -7.52
CA THR A 154 -18.93 7.85 -8.01
C THR A 154 -18.14 6.84 -7.19
N VAL A 155 -17.21 7.28 -6.34
CA VAL A 155 -16.41 6.43 -5.45
C VAL A 155 -16.40 7.02 -4.05
N LYS A 156 -16.71 6.21 -3.03
CA LYS A 156 -16.67 6.62 -1.62
C LYS A 156 -15.81 5.67 -0.79
N LEU A 157 -15.25 6.21 0.28
CA LEU A 157 -14.61 5.43 1.34
C LEU A 157 -15.52 5.36 2.56
N ALA A 158 -15.56 4.20 3.19
CA ALA A 158 -16.15 4.01 4.52
C ALA A 158 -15.19 3.19 5.37
N GLY A 159 -14.41 3.85 6.22
CA GLY A 159 -13.28 3.22 6.90
C GLY A 159 -12.26 2.69 5.88
N SER A 160 -11.94 1.40 5.95
CA SER A 160 -11.02 0.72 5.03
C SER A 160 -11.68 0.22 3.73
N ARG A 161 -13.01 0.39 3.59
CA ARG A 161 -13.78 -0.10 2.45
C ARG A 161 -13.91 0.97 1.36
N THR A 162 -13.95 0.51 0.12
CA THR A 162 -14.21 1.34 -1.06
C THR A 162 -15.51 0.92 -1.72
N PHE A 163 -16.34 1.91 -2.04
CA PHE A 163 -17.63 1.74 -2.70
C PHE A 163 -17.66 2.47 -4.03
N VAL A 164 -18.34 1.89 -5.01
CA VAL A 164 -18.61 2.50 -6.32
C VAL A 164 -20.12 2.69 -6.51
N LEU A 165 -20.54 3.84 -7.02
CA LEU A 165 -21.94 4.14 -7.31
C LEU A 165 -22.30 3.61 -8.69
N LYS A 166 -23.32 2.75 -8.77
CA LYS A 166 -23.94 2.32 -10.04
C LYS A 166 -25.45 2.27 -9.88
N GLU A 167 -26.16 2.89 -10.83
CA GLU A 167 -27.63 2.93 -10.88
C GLU A 167 -28.28 3.40 -9.55
N GLY A 168 -27.62 4.33 -8.84
CA GLY A 168 -28.10 4.84 -7.55
C GLY A 168 -27.82 3.94 -6.34
N VAL A 169 -27.11 2.83 -6.52
CA VAL A 169 -26.72 1.88 -5.47
C VAL A 169 -25.20 1.94 -5.25
N TRP A 170 -24.77 2.03 -3.99
CA TRP A 170 -23.36 1.96 -3.63
C TRP A 170 -22.92 0.51 -3.44
N TYR A 171 -22.04 0.01 -4.30
CA TYR A 171 -21.52 -1.35 -4.21
C TYR A 171 -20.14 -1.37 -3.58
N ASP A 172 -19.95 -2.20 -2.57
CA ASP A 172 -18.64 -2.55 -2.04
C ASP A 172 -17.79 -3.16 -3.16
N THR A 173 -16.58 -2.66 -3.36
CA THR A 173 -15.63 -3.19 -4.36
C THR A 173 -15.19 -4.63 -4.09
N ALA A 174 -15.52 -5.18 -2.92
CA ALA A 174 -15.43 -6.60 -2.60
C ALA A 174 -16.52 -7.47 -3.23
N PHE A 175 -17.61 -6.87 -3.70
CA PHE A 175 -18.74 -7.59 -4.26
C PHE A 175 -18.38 -8.20 -5.61
N ASP A 176 -18.71 -9.48 -5.76
CA ASP A 176 -18.61 -10.20 -7.02
C ASP A 176 -20.01 -10.69 -7.42
N PRO A 177 -20.65 -10.09 -8.45
CA PRO A 177 -22.02 -10.43 -8.83
C PRO A 177 -22.17 -11.84 -9.42
N ALA A 178 -21.08 -12.47 -9.87
CA ALA A 178 -21.12 -13.83 -10.42
C ALA A 178 -21.19 -14.89 -9.31
N THR A 179 -20.60 -14.60 -8.15
CA THR A 179 -20.45 -15.56 -7.05
C THR A 179 -21.26 -15.20 -5.81
N MET A 180 -21.65 -13.94 -5.63
CA MET A 180 -22.38 -13.46 -4.46
C MET A 180 -23.82 -13.07 -4.83
N LYS A 181 -24.79 -13.66 -4.14
CA LYS A 181 -26.20 -13.26 -4.20
C LYS A 181 -26.54 -12.45 -2.95
N PRO A 182 -26.84 -11.15 -3.07
CA PRO A 182 -27.12 -10.33 -1.91
C PRO A 182 -28.36 -10.80 -1.13
N GLN A 183 -28.23 -10.85 0.20
CA GLN A 183 -29.36 -10.97 1.09
C GLN A 183 -29.96 -9.58 1.32
N GLN A 184 -31.24 -9.43 1.00
CA GLN A 184 -31.90 -8.12 1.12
C GLN A 184 -32.19 -7.78 2.57
N VAL A 185 -31.92 -6.53 2.95
CA VAL A 185 -32.18 -5.96 4.27
C VAL A 185 -32.91 -4.64 4.07
N SER A 186 -34.13 -4.51 4.63
CA SER A 186 -34.88 -3.26 4.48
C SER A 186 -34.24 -2.14 5.31
N PHE A 187 -34.08 -0.97 4.70
CA PHE A 187 -33.54 0.22 5.33
C PHE A 187 -34.30 0.57 6.62
N LEU A 188 -33.57 0.88 7.70
CA LEU A 188 -34.09 1.19 9.04
C LEU A 188 -34.93 0.06 9.70
N SER A 189 -34.84 -1.18 9.21
CA SER A 189 -35.43 -2.33 9.89
C SER A 189 -34.59 -2.80 11.10
N GLN A 190 -35.15 -3.68 11.93
CA GLN A 190 -34.37 -4.31 13.01
C GLN A 190 -33.15 -5.07 12.47
N GLN A 191 -33.27 -5.71 11.31
CA GLN A 191 -32.15 -6.41 10.66
C GLN A 191 -31.06 -5.43 10.20
N TYR A 192 -31.44 -4.25 9.72
CA TYR A 192 -30.50 -3.18 9.36
C TYR A 192 -29.68 -2.73 10.56
N PHE A 193 -30.31 -2.44 11.69
CA PHE A 193 -29.59 -2.03 12.91
C PHE A 193 -28.72 -3.15 13.46
N THR A 194 -29.22 -4.39 13.44
CA THR A 194 -28.43 -5.55 13.88
C THR A 194 -27.20 -5.76 12.97
N LEU A 195 -27.33 -5.53 11.66
CA LEU A 195 -26.20 -5.55 10.73
C LEU A 195 -25.22 -4.40 11.02
N ALA A 196 -25.70 -3.19 11.25
CA ALA A 196 -24.87 -2.04 11.59
C ALA A 196 -24.08 -2.27 12.90
N ASP A 197 -24.74 -2.84 13.92
CA ASP A 197 -24.15 -3.12 15.23
C ASP A 197 -23.15 -4.29 15.19
N SER A 198 -23.08 -5.04 14.08
CA SER A 198 -22.15 -6.17 13.97
C SER A 198 -20.68 -5.73 14.02
N ARG A 199 -20.33 -4.64 13.31
CA ARG A 199 -18.98 -4.06 13.26
C ARG A 199 -19.01 -2.58 12.86
N ALA A 200 -18.03 -1.80 13.33
CA ALA A 200 -17.94 -0.36 13.05
C ALA A 200 -17.71 -0.02 11.56
N ASP A 201 -17.00 -0.86 10.81
CA ASP A 201 -16.82 -0.69 9.37
C ASP A 201 -18.12 -0.95 8.60
N VAL A 202 -18.96 -1.87 9.10
CA VAL A 202 -20.28 -2.16 8.53
C VAL A 202 -21.22 -0.98 8.80
N ALA A 203 -21.28 -0.47 10.04
CA ALA A 203 -22.04 0.75 10.33
C ALA A 203 -21.62 1.93 9.43
N SER A 204 -20.30 2.12 9.25
CA SER A 204 -19.76 3.17 8.37
C SER A 204 -20.16 2.96 6.91
N ALA A 205 -20.14 1.72 6.42
CA ALA A 205 -20.59 1.37 5.08
C ALA A 205 -22.07 1.69 4.87
N LEU A 206 -22.93 1.36 5.83
CA LEU A 206 -24.37 1.64 5.75
C LEU A 206 -24.69 3.13 5.80
N ALA A 207 -23.82 3.95 6.40
CA ALA A 207 -24.00 5.39 6.50
C ALA A 207 -23.73 6.16 5.19
N ILE A 208 -23.16 5.54 4.16
CA ILE A 208 -22.77 6.25 2.92
C ILE A 208 -23.97 6.59 2.01
N GLY A 209 -25.11 5.92 2.21
CA GLY A 209 -26.33 6.09 1.42
C GLY A 209 -27.46 5.14 1.83
N GLN A 210 -28.65 5.33 1.26
CA GLN A 210 -29.83 4.50 1.57
C GLN A 210 -29.83 3.15 0.85
N LYS A 211 -29.18 3.07 -0.32
CA LYS A 211 -29.03 1.85 -1.12
C LYS A 211 -27.57 1.47 -1.18
N VAL A 212 -27.22 0.36 -0.52
CA VAL A 212 -25.84 -0.10 -0.36
C VAL A 212 -25.81 -1.61 -0.52
N VAL A 213 -24.84 -2.13 -1.27
CA VAL A 213 -24.44 -3.53 -1.23
C VAL A 213 -23.12 -3.64 -0.50
N VAL A 214 -23.11 -4.28 0.67
CA VAL A 214 -21.91 -4.45 1.51
C VAL A 214 -21.54 -5.92 1.63
N VAL A 215 -20.25 -6.23 1.56
CA VAL A 215 -19.75 -7.61 1.74
C VAL A 215 -19.19 -7.80 3.14
N VAL A 216 -19.76 -8.71 3.91
CA VAL A 216 -19.31 -9.05 5.27
C VAL A 216 -19.03 -10.55 5.32
N ASP A 217 -17.80 -10.92 5.65
CA ASP A 217 -17.35 -12.30 5.84
C ASP A 217 -17.68 -13.22 4.64
N GLY A 218 -17.58 -12.66 3.42
CA GLY A 218 -17.87 -13.35 2.17
C GLY A 218 -19.35 -13.34 1.75
N SER A 219 -20.25 -12.83 2.59
CA SER A 219 -21.68 -12.69 2.29
C SER A 219 -22.02 -11.26 1.87
N ALA A 220 -22.83 -11.11 0.82
CA ALA A 220 -23.31 -9.80 0.37
C ALA A 220 -24.67 -9.47 0.97
N TYR A 221 -24.86 -8.21 1.38
CA TYR A 221 -26.13 -7.69 1.91
C TYR A 221 -26.54 -6.47 1.09
N GLU A 222 -27.75 -6.47 0.55
CA GLU A 222 -28.33 -5.36 -0.21
C GLU A 222 -29.33 -4.59 0.65
N ILE A 223 -29.09 -3.31 0.86
CA ILE A 223 -30.02 -2.43 1.54
C ILE A 223 -31.07 -1.95 0.55
N ILE A 224 -32.30 -2.41 0.75
CA ILE A 224 -33.47 -2.06 -0.06
C ILE A 224 -34.30 -0.97 0.63
N ASP A 225 -35.24 -0.38 -0.10
CA ASP A 225 -36.02 0.76 0.39
C ASP A 225 -36.79 0.44 1.69
N ALA A 226 -37.00 1.48 2.50
CA ALA A 226 -37.77 1.35 3.74
C ALA A 226 -39.19 0.84 3.46
N GLY A 227 -39.63 -0.14 4.24
CA GLY A 227 -40.97 -0.73 4.11
C GLY A 227 -41.09 -1.83 3.05
N GLN A 228 -40.07 -2.06 2.22
CA GLN A 228 -40.02 -3.29 1.41
C GLN A 228 -39.73 -4.50 2.31
N LYS A 229 -40.45 -5.60 2.12
CA LYS A 229 -40.26 -6.81 2.93
C LYS A 229 -39.00 -7.54 2.48
N ALA A 230 -37.98 -7.53 3.35
CA ALA A 230 -36.83 -8.40 3.25
C ALA A 230 -37.21 -9.84 3.65
N GLY A 231 -36.59 -10.82 2.98
CA GLY A 231 -36.68 -12.24 3.35
C GLY A 231 -35.89 -12.56 4.64
N PRO A 232 -35.79 -13.84 5.02
CA PRO A 232 -34.87 -14.24 6.08
C PRO A 232 -33.42 -13.94 5.69
N VAL A 233 -32.68 -13.30 6.61
CA VAL A 233 -31.28 -12.91 6.44
C VAL A 233 -30.42 -13.61 7.49
N THR A 234 -29.25 -14.09 7.08
CA THR A 234 -28.25 -14.63 8.00
C THR A 234 -27.28 -13.51 8.33
N LEU A 235 -27.41 -12.93 9.52
CA LEU A 235 -26.57 -11.80 9.93
C LEU A 235 -25.19 -12.26 10.42
N PRO A 236 -24.14 -11.45 10.20
CA PRO A 236 -22.79 -11.77 10.64
C PRO A 236 -22.71 -11.76 12.17
N ALA A 237 -21.69 -12.45 12.71
CA ALA A 237 -21.42 -12.41 14.13
C ALA A 237 -20.97 -10.99 14.54
N THR A 238 -21.45 -10.51 15.69
CA THR A 238 -20.96 -9.25 16.25
C THR A 238 -19.49 -9.40 16.62
N ALA A 239 -18.62 -8.58 16.01
CA ALA A 239 -17.24 -8.53 16.44
C ALA A 239 -17.22 -7.88 17.83
N THR A 240 -16.86 -8.66 18.84
CA THR A 240 -16.49 -8.06 20.13
C THR A 240 -15.20 -7.28 19.88
N PRO A 241 -15.08 -6.01 20.31
CA PRO A 241 -13.84 -5.27 20.17
C PRO A 241 -12.73 -6.11 20.81
N THR A 242 -11.79 -6.60 20.01
CA THR A 242 -10.55 -7.15 20.54
C THR A 242 -9.96 -6.05 21.40
N ALA A 243 -9.83 -6.30 22.71
CA ALA A 243 -9.20 -5.36 23.63
C ALA A 243 -7.92 -4.86 22.96
N ALA A 244 -7.79 -3.52 22.85
CA ALA A 244 -6.60 -2.90 22.29
C ALA A 244 -5.41 -3.65 22.88
N PRO A 245 -4.51 -4.22 22.05
CA PRO A 245 -3.38 -4.96 22.60
C PRO A 245 -2.73 -4.01 23.59
N GLU A 246 -2.60 -4.46 24.86
CA GLU A 246 -1.74 -3.78 25.81
C GLU A 246 -0.47 -3.52 25.05
N ARG A 247 -0.23 -2.25 24.71
CA ARG A 247 1.03 -1.84 24.10
C ARG A 247 2.04 -2.39 25.09
N PRO A 248 2.84 -3.42 24.73
CA PRO A 248 3.88 -3.84 25.64
C PRO A 248 4.65 -2.56 25.91
N ASP A 249 5.07 -2.36 27.15
CA ASP A 249 6.01 -1.31 27.51
C ASP A 249 7.32 -1.57 26.74
N GLN A 250 7.29 -1.31 25.44
CA GLN A 250 8.43 -1.33 24.54
C GLN A 250 9.09 0.00 24.79
N SER A 251 9.77 0.09 25.94
CA SER A 251 11.11 0.64 25.89
C SER A 251 11.76 0.03 24.64
N LEU A 252 12.08 0.86 23.66
CA LEU A 252 12.78 0.48 22.44
C LEU A 252 14.13 -0.09 22.88
N GLN A 253 14.17 -1.35 23.33
CA GLN A 253 15.40 -2.10 23.52
C GLN A 253 15.85 -2.53 22.14
N VAL A 254 16.37 -1.56 21.40
CA VAL A 254 17.19 -1.81 20.24
C VAL A 254 18.43 -2.52 20.76
N GLU A 255 18.43 -3.84 20.74
CA GLU A 255 19.65 -4.61 20.91
C GLU A 255 20.48 -4.46 19.63
N ILE A 256 21.31 -3.41 19.60
CA ILE A 256 22.33 -3.22 18.59
C ILE A 256 23.44 -4.24 18.86
N THR A 257 23.39 -5.39 18.21
CA THR A 257 24.54 -6.29 18.17
C THR A 257 25.45 -5.85 17.01
N PRO A 258 26.62 -5.23 17.27
CA PRO A 258 27.60 -5.01 16.20
C PRO A 258 28.02 -6.37 15.64
N THR A 259 27.96 -6.53 14.32
CA THR A 259 28.51 -7.73 13.67
C THR A 259 30.03 -7.66 13.80
N PRO A 260 30.72 -8.69 14.34
CA PRO A 260 32.18 -8.67 14.44
C PRO A 260 32.79 -8.58 13.04
N THR A 261 33.57 -7.53 12.81
CA THR A 261 34.42 -7.38 11.62
C THR A 261 35.32 -8.62 11.53
N ALA A 262 35.26 -9.33 10.41
CA ALA A 262 36.21 -10.39 10.10
C ALA A 262 37.62 -9.80 10.19
N THR A 263 38.39 -10.24 11.18
CA THR A 263 39.79 -9.84 11.36
C THR A 263 40.56 -10.37 10.16
N ASN A 264 41.07 -9.46 9.32
CA ASN A 264 42.05 -9.80 8.30
C ASN A 264 43.23 -10.49 9.00
N GLY A 265 43.46 -11.76 8.68
CA GLY A 265 44.65 -12.48 9.10
C GLY A 265 45.88 -11.82 8.47
N GLU A 266 46.74 -11.28 9.33
CA GLU A 266 48.08 -10.83 8.99
C GLU A 266 48.93 -12.04 8.58
N PRO A 267 49.62 -12.04 7.42
CA PRO A 267 50.51 -13.14 7.09
C PRO A 267 51.77 -13.05 7.95
N ALA A 268 52.11 -14.16 8.60
CA ALA A 268 53.34 -14.31 9.36
C ALA A 268 54.56 -14.06 8.44
N ALA A 269 55.31 -12.99 8.71
CA ALA A 269 56.59 -12.72 8.08
C ALA A 269 57.67 -13.52 8.82
N ASP A 270 58.24 -14.49 8.12
CA ASP A 270 59.38 -15.28 8.58
C ASP A 270 60.67 -14.75 7.92
N SER A 271 61.73 -14.69 8.74
CA SER A 271 63.16 -14.47 8.42
C SER A 271 63.75 -13.04 8.28
N PRO A 272 64.91 -12.77 8.94
CA PRO A 272 65.61 -11.48 8.93
C PRO A 272 66.79 -11.44 7.94
N ILE A 273 67.05 -10.29 7.32
CA ILE A 273 68.34 -9.97 6.69
C ILE A 273 68.79 -8.57 7.15
N PHE A 274 70.01 -8.55 7.71
CA PHE A 274 70.74 -7.40 8.23
C PHE A 274 71.35 -6.51 7.14
N CYS A 275 71.54 -5.22 7.48
CA CYS A 275 72.48 -4.22 6.94
C CYS A 275 72.25 -3.78 5.48
N THR A 276 72.19 -2.48 5.13
CA THR A 276 73.17 -1.42 5.44
C THR A 276 72.54 -0.02 5.45
N ALA A 277 73.03 0.82 6.36
CA ALA A 277 72.78 2.25 6.45
C ALA A 277 73.41 3.04 5.29
N ILE A 278 72.67 4.01 4.74
CA ILE A 278 73.25 5.26 4.20
C ILE A 278 72.33 6.41 4.63
N ALA A 279 72.93 7.35 5.34
CA ALA A 279 72.33 8.58 5.84
C ALA A 279 72.57 9.76 4.87
N LEU A 280 71.96 10.90 5.22
CA LEU A 280 72.18 12.29 4.79
C LEU A 280 71.33 12.88 3.64
N PRO A 281 71.01 14.20 3.64
CA PRO A 281 70.24 14.93 4.66
C PRO A 281 69.24 15.96 4.07
N LEU A 282 68.52 16.63 4.99
CA LEU A 282 67.78 17.90 4.90
C LEU A 282 68.15 18.86 3.76
N LEU A 283 67.12 19.43 3.12
CA LEU A 283 67.14 20.85 2.75
C LEU A 283 65.76 21.49 2.94
N LEU A 284 65.75 22.41 3.91
CA LEU A 284 64.75 23.41 4.23
C LEU A 284 64.49 24.33 3.02
N PHE A 285 63.23 24.63 2.69
CA PHE A 285 62.90 25.95 2.13
C PHE A 285 61.57 26.43 2.74
N VAL A 286 61.72 27.49 3.53
CA VAL A 286 60.67 28.34 4.11
C VAL A 286 60.42 29.52 3.17
N PHE A 287 59.24 30.13 3.29
CA PHE A 287 58.76 31.41 2.76
C PHE A 287 58.04 31.38 1.40
N LEU A 288 56.99 32.16 1.12
CA LEU A 288 56.41 33.31 1.82
C LEU A 288 54.93 33.48 1.38
N VAL A 289 54.14 33.98 2.32
CA VAL A 289 52.80 34.55 2.18
C VAL A 289 52.73 35.64 1.10
N SER A 290 51.61 35.74 0.36
CA SER A 290 50.94 37.03 0.11
C SER A 290 49.50 36.86 -0.36
N ALA A 291 48.60 37.43 0.44
CA ALA A 291 47.23 37.74 0.10
C ALA A 291 47.16 38.89 -0.91
N SER A 292 46.14 38.88 -1.78
CA SER A 292 45.60 40.10 -2.38
C SER A 292 44.09 40.00 -2.58
N LYS A 293 43.41 41.05 -2.12
CA LYS A 293 42.00 41.43 -2.24
C LYS A 293 41.54 41.51 -3.73
N ARG A 294 40.31 41.13 -4.10
CA ARG A 294 38.98 41.80 -3.95
C ARG A 294 38.78 43.04 -4.85
N LYS A 295 37.61 43.04 -5.54
CA LYS A 295 36.97 44.06 -6.40
C LYS A 295 37.50 44.13 -7.84
N GLU A 296 36.68 44.20 -8.89
CA GLU A 296 35.26 44.53 -9.06
C GLU A 296 34.49 43.44 -9.84
#